data_AF-A0A1I7DH79-F1
#
_entry.id   AF-A0A1I7DH79-F1
#
_cell.length_a   1.000
_cell.length_b   1.000
_cell.length_c   1.000
_cell.angle_alpha   90.00
_cell.angle_beta   90.00
_cell.angle_gamma   90.00
#
_symmetry.space_group_name_H-M   'P 1'
#
loop_
_entity.id
_entity.type
_entity.pdbx_description
1 polymer ?
#
loop_
_entity_poly.entity_id
_entity_poly.type
_entity_poly.pdbx_seq_one_letter_code
_entity_poly.pdbx_strand_id
1 'polypeptide(L)' 'MVTDLRPTGNQAPLALFENQHEERHIGTLLEDVTKKYGRGSIGLGHAGIRGGPDWTMKRDMLSPRYTTHWDELPLVKAA' A
#
# COMPACT_ATOMS: atom_id res chain seq x y z
N MET A 1 -25.50 -21.09 -1.17
CA MET A 1 -26.03 -20.32 -0.02
C MET A 1 -24.85 -19.78 0.76
N VAL A 2 -24.84 -18.48 1.11
CA VAL A 2 -23.78 -17.87 1.94
C VAL A 2 -24.30 -17.86 3.37
N THR A 3 -23.73 -18.69 4.25
CA THR A 3 -24.27 -18.96 5.59
C THR A 3 -23.50 -18.29 6.73
N ASP A 4 -22.58 -17.36 6.44
CA ASP A 4 -21.74 -16.73 7.47
C ASP A 4 -21.62 -15.20 7.29
N LEU A 5 -22.72 -14.54 6.90
CA LEU A 5 -22.77 -13.07 6.91
C LEU A 5 -22.80 -12.59 8.35
N ARG A 6 -21.79 -11.82 8.73
CA ARG A 6 -21.65 -11.20 10.06
C ARG A 6 -21.52 -9.69 9.93
N PRO A 7 -21.93 -8.91 10.95
CA PRO A 7 -21.74 -7.46 10.95
C PRO A 7 -20.28 -7.08 10.71
N THR A 8 -20.05 -5.98 9.98
CA THR A 8 -18.70 -5.45 9.71
C THR A 8 -17.97 -5.20 11.03
N GLY A 9 -16.75 -5.76 11.17
CA GLY A 9 -15.91 -5.63 12.37
C GLY A 9 -15.97 -6.82 13.33
N ASN A 10 -16.83 -7.82 13.11
CA ASN A 10 -16.99 -8.98 14.00
C ASN A 10 -16.23 -10.24 13.55
N GLN A 11 -15.31 -10.11 12.59
CA GLN A 11 -14.40 -11.18 12.19
C GLN A 11 -12.97 -10.71 12.46
N ALA A 12 -12.35 -11.26 13.51
CA ALA A 12 -10.93 -11.10 13.71
C ALA A 12 -10.18 -11.68 12.48
N PRO A 13 -9.09 -11.04 12.01
CA PRO A 13 -8.19 -11.67 11.06
C PRO A 13 -7.77 -13.05 11.56
N LEU A 14 -7.47 -13.98 10.65
CA LEU A 14 -6.77 -15.21 11.06
C LEU A 14 -5.44 -14.82 11.69
N ALA A 15 -4.93 -15.61 12.64
CA ALA A 15 -3.71 -15.30 13.40
C ALA A 15 -2.50 -14.90 12.51
N LEU A 16 -2.38 -15.47 11.30
CA LEU A 16 -1.32 -15.12 10.34
C LEU A 16 -1.44 -13.68 9.79
N PHE A 17 -2.66 -13.15 9.74
CA PHE A 17 -3.00 -11.82 9.23
C PHE A 17 -3.31 -10.82 10.35
N GLU A 18 -3.10 -11.21 11.62
CA GLU A 18 -3.14 -10.26 12.72
C GLU A 18 -1.98 -9.27 12.58
N ASN A 19 -2.33 -7.99 12.54
CA ASN A 19 -1.33 -6.94 12.46
C ASN A 19 -0.90 -6.55 13.88
N GLN A 20 0.31 -6.93 14.28
CA GLN A 20 0.89 -6.59 15.60
C GLN A 20 0.93 -5.07 15.88
N HIS A 21 0.76 -4.24 14.86
CA HIS A 21 0.70 -2.80 15.01
C HIS A 21 -0.68 -2.27 15.41
N GLU A 22 -1.75 -3.06 15.30
CA GLU A 22 -3.10 -2.65 15.72
C GLU A 22 -3.18 -2.46 17.24
N GLU A 23 -2.54 -3.33 18.03
CA GLU A 23 -2.47 -3.21 19.50
C GLU A 23 -1.76 -1.92 19.95
N ARG A 24 -0.91 -1.35 19.09
CA ARG A 24 -0.13 -0.14 19.41
C ARG A 24 -0.87 1.16 19.14
N HIS A 25 -2.15 1.09 18.73
CA HIS A 25 -3.00 2.26 18.51
C HIS A 25 -2.38 3.30 17.56
N ILE A 26 -1.60 2.83 16.56
CA ILE A 26 -0.86 3.71 15.64
C ILE A 26 -1.80 4.62 14.85
N GLY A 27 -2.98 4.12 14.47
CA GLY A 27 -3.99 4.91 13.76
C GLY A 27 -4.40 6.17 14.53
N THR A 28 -4.76 6.03 15.81
CA THR A 28 -5.14 7.15 16.68
C THR A 28 -4.01 8.15 16.85
N LEU A 29 -2.78 7.67 17.07
CA LEU A 29 -1.61 8.52 17.18
C LEU A 29 -1.36 9.34 15.90
N LEU A 30 -1.48 8.72 14.72
CA LEU A 30 -1.34 9.41 13.43
C LEU A 30 -2.42 10.48 13.24
N GLU A 31 -3.65 10.20 13.70
CA GLU A 31 -4.76 11.16 13.67
C GLU A 31 -4.49 12.37 14.57
N ASP A 32 -4.04 12.14 15.80
CA ASP A 32 -3.74 13.22 16.75
C ASP A 32 -2.61 14.14 16.25
N VAL A 33 -1.56 13.55 15.69
CA VAL A 33 -0.47 14.33 15.07
C VAL A 33 -0.99 15.11 13.87
N THR A 34 -1.83 14.49 13.03
CA THR A 34 -2.44 15.17 11.88
C THR A 34 -3.33 16.34 12.30
N LYS A 35 -4.12 16.20 13.37
CA LYS A 35 -4.96 17.28 13.92
C LYS A 35 -4.13 18.44 14.44
N LYS A 36 -3.01 18.15 15.11
CA LYS A 36 -2.18 19.17 15.75
C LYS A 36 -1.23 19.88 14.78
N TYR A 37 -0.66 19.15 13.82
CA TYR A 37 0.43 19.65 12.95
C TYR A 37 0.07 19.66 11.45
N GLY A 38 -1.14 19.24 11.10
CA GLY A 38 -1.60 19.15 9.71
C GLY A 38 -1.22 17.84 9.02
N ARG A 39 -1.86 17.58 7.87
CA ARG A 39 -1.66 16.37 7.07
C ARG A 39 -0.24 16.31 6.51
N GLY A 40 0.37 15.13 6.60
CA GLY A 40 1.71 14.86 6.08
C GLY A 40 2.84 15.34 6.99
N SER A 41 2.55 15.91 8.17
CA SER A 41 3.52 16.34 9.20
C SER A 41 4.49 15.23 9.61
N ILE A 42 4.00 13.99 9.69
CA ILE A 42 4.77 12.76 9.82
C ILE A 42 4.28 11.76 8.77
N GLY A 43 5.06 10.71 8.50
CA GLY A 43 4.58 9.58 7.72
C GLY A 43 5.12 8.25 8.23
N LEU A 44 4.54 7.17 7.73
CA LEU A 44 4.75 5.83 8.27
C LEU A 44 5.84 5.08 7.51
N GLY A 45 6.90 4.67 8.22
CA GLY A 45 8.01 3.90 7.65
C GLY A 45 8.59 4.56 6.39
N HIS A 46 8.77 3.77 5.34
CA HIS A 46 9.30 4.26 4.06
C HIS A 46 8.35 5.25 3.36
N ALA A 47 7.03 5.09 3.52
CA ALA A 47 6.05 6.00 2.94
C ALA A 47 6.08 7.40 3.57
N GLY A 48 6.74 7.56 4.73
CA GLY A 48 6.94 8.85 5.38
C GLY A 48 8.16 9.65 4.93
N ILE A 49 9.03 9.07 4.10
CA ILE A 49 10.22 9.75 3.60
C ILE A 49 9.81 10.78 2.55
N ARG A 50 9.83 12.06 2.92
CA ARG A 50 9.60 13.17 1.98
C ARG A 50 10.81 13.29 1.06
N GLY A 51 10.58 13.26 -0.25
CA GLY A 51 11.64 13.32 -1.28
C GLY A 51 12.08 11.95 -1.81
N GLY A 52 11.54 10.85 -1.26
CA GLY A 52 11.97 9.49 -1.62
C GLY A 52 13.35 9.14 -1.04
N PRO A 53 13.77 7.88 -1.14
CA PRO A 53 15.11 7.48 -0.70
C PRO A 53 16.20 8.05 -1.61
N ASP A 54 17.35 8.39 -1.02
CA ASP A 54 18.54 8.84 -1.76
C ASP A 54 19.01 7.83 -2.82
N TRP A 55 18.69 6.55 -2.60
CA TRP A 55 18.92 5.48 -3.53
C TRP A 55 17.60 4.79 -3.88
N THR A 56 17.33 4.69 -5.18
CA THR A 56 16.22 3.91 -5.71
C THR A 56 16.78 2.78 -6.57
N MET A 57 16.00 1.72 -6.76
CA MET A 57 16.36 0.66 -7.68
C MET A 57 16.51 1.24 -9.09
N LYS A 58 17.72 1.16 -9.66
CA LYS A 58 17.97 1.52 -11.05
C LYS A 58 17.35 0.47 -11.98
N ARG A 59 16.37 0.87 -12.79
CA ARG A 59 15.59 -0.02 -13.68
C ARG A 59 15.79 0.28 -15.16
N ASP A 60 16.93 0.86 -15.54
CA ASP A 60 17.23 1.31 -16.91
C ASP A 60 17.28 0.15 -17.92
N MET A 61 17.53 -1.08 -17.46
CA MET A 61 17.60 -2.29 -18.29
C MET A 61 16.39 -3.21 -18.07
N LEU A 62 15.21 -2.64 -17.79
CA LEU A 62 13.99 -3.43 -17.61
C LEU A 62 13.50 -3.95 -18.97
N SER A 63 13.26 -5.26 -19.07
CA SER A 63 12.53 -5.82 -20.21
C SER A 63 11.10 -5.29 -20.25
N PRO A 64 10.48 -5.15 -21.42
CA PRO A 64 9.10 -4.69 -21.50
C PRO A 64 8.13 -5.49 -20.62
N ARG A 65 7.23 -4.78 -19.97
CA ARG A 65 6.24 -5.23 -18.98
C ARG A 65 4.98 -5.75 -19.64
N TYR A 66 5.12 -6.65 -20.62
CA TYR A 66 4.00 -7.13 -21.44
C TYR A 66 2.81 -7.68 -20.63
N THR A 67 3.02 -8.17 -19.41
CA THR A 67 1.95 -8.73 -18.56
C THR A 67 1.36 -7.74 -17.56
N THR A 68 1.99 -6.58 -17.34
CA THR A 68 1.59 -5.63 -16.30
C THR A 68 1.35 -4.21 -16.81
N HIS A 69 1.67 -3.91 -18.07
CA HIS A 69 1.46 -2.59 -18.67
C HIS A 69 0.98 -2.70 -20.12
N TRP A 70 -0.23 -2.19 -20.38
CA TRP A 70 -0.86 -2.25 -21.71
C TRP A 70 -0.08 -1.47 -22.78
N ASP A 71 0.49 -0.31 -22.42
CA ASP A 71 1.24 0.54 -23.37
C ASP A 71 2.54 -0.08 -23.87
N GLU A 72 3.00 -1.16 -23.24
CA GLU A 72 4.21 -1.86 -23.63
C GLU A 72 3.94 -3.07 -24.53
N LEU A 73 2.68 -3.39 -24.83
CA LEU A 73 2.34 -4.51 -25.70
C LEU A 73 2.80 -4.26 -27.15
N PRO A 74 3.31 -5.29 -27.85
CA PRO A 74 3.70 -5.17 -29.23
C PRO A 74 2.49 -4.92 -30.13
N LEU A 75 2.58 -3.90 -30.99
CA LEU A 75 1.58 -3.64 -32.02
C LEU A 75 1.88 -4.47 -33.26
N VAL A 76 0.95 -5.37 -33.59
CA VAL A 76 1.04 -6.20 -34.81
C VAL A 76 0.15 -5.58 -35.89
N LYS A 77 0.69 -5.44 -37.11
CA LYS A 77 -0.08 -5.04 -38.29
C LYS A 77 -0.40 -6.29 -39.12
N ALA A 78 -1.63 -6.38 -39.61
CA ALA A 78 -2.00 -7.40 -40.58
C ALA A 78 -1.43 -7.07 -41.97
N ALA A 79 -1.19 -8.11 -42.76
CA ALA A 79 -0.81 -8.00 -44.17
C ALA A 79 -2.04 -7.75 -45.06
#